data_AF-A0A7S2G5Z3-F1
#
_entry.id   AF-A0A7S2G5Z3-F1
#
_cell.length_a   1.000
_cell.length_b   1.000
_cell.length_c   1.000
_cell.angle_alpha   90.00
_cell.angle_beta   90.00
_cell.angle_gamma   90.00
#
_symmetry.space_group_name_H-M   'P 1'
#
loop_
_entity.id
_entity.type
_entity.pdbx_description
1 polymer ?
#
loop_
_entity_poly.entity_id
_entity_poly.type
_entity_poly.pdbx_seq_one_letter_code
_entity_poly.pdbx_strand_id
1 'polypeptide(L)'
;MNGVLSLHCTFIVAFDTLFWDHLRSSAVCPIGTQLKANTVCSGHGRCGKHGACHCDGDYTGAACEHNKMDVTVKAKGRYEFKVVAGHYQYFRVRVPPRFPGGYLEVQLKSGQPLVILVRSDDLPTKRNFEYSNFDDWMNSRNVS
;
A
#
# COMPACT_ATOMS: atom_id res chain seq x y z
N MET A 1 -15.16 29.15 -9.60
CA MET A 1 -15.51 27.86 -10.21
C MET A 1 -15.43 26.82 -9.10
N ASN A 2 -16.55 26.23 -8.71
CA ASN A 2 -16.59 25.27 -7.61
C ASN A 2 -16.38 23.87 -8.21
N GLY A 3 -15.16 23.35 -8.12
CA GLY A 3 -14.88 21.95 -8.42
C GLY A 3 -15.11 21.13 -7.16
N VAL A 4 -16.05 20.18 -7.20
CA VAL A 4 -16.20 19.20 -6.12
C VAL A 4 -15.18 18.09 -6.38
N LEU A 5 -14.21 17.96 -5.48
CA LEU A 5 -13.23 16.89 -5.52
C LEU A 5 -13.70 15.78 -4.56
N SER A 6 -14.20 14.68 -5.13
CA SER A 6 -14.53 13.47 -4.36
C SER A 6 -13.29 12.61 -4.25
N LEU A 7 -12.59 12.69 -3.12
CA LEU A 7 -11.43 11.83 -2.86
C LEU A 7 -11.87 10.63 -2.04
N HIS A 8 -11.89 9.50 -2.73
CA HIS A 8 -11.82 8.19 -2.12
C HIS A 8 -10.40 7.99 -1.53
N CYS A 9 -10.27 7.20 -0.47
CA CYS A 9 -8.98 6.95 0.21
C CYS A 9 -7.92 6.39 -0.74
N THR A 10 -7.11 7.24 -1.36
CA THR A 10 -6.17 6.76 -2.39
C THR A 10 -4.99 6.01 -1.75
N PHE A 11 -4.81 4.76 -2.13
CA PHE A 11 -3.73 3.90 -1.68
C PHE A 11 -2.77 3.61 -2.82
N ILE A 12 -1.48 3.68 -2.51
CA ILE A 12 -0.39 3.36 -3.43
C ILE A 12 0.40 2.21 -2.82
N VAL A 13 0.84 1.25 -3.63
CA VAL A 13 1.84 0.26 -3.22
C VAL A 13 3.00 0.29 -4.18
N ALA A 14 4.22 0.27 -3.65
CA ALA A 14 5.46 0.11 -4.39
C ALA A 14 6.13 -1.21 -3.99
N PHE A 15 6.58 -1.98 -4.96
CA PHE A 15 7.32 -3.23 -4.74
C PHE A 15 8.29 -3.53 -5.88
N ASP A 16 9.28 -4.36 -5.58
CA ASP A 16 10.20 -4.92 -6.57
C ASP A 16 9.56 -6.12 -7.30
N THR A 17 9.66 -6.09 -8.63
CA THR A 17 9.17 -7.13 -9.56
C THR A 17 9.66 -8.54 -9.26
N LEU A 18 10.79 -8.69 -8.58
CA LEU A 18 11.46 -9.98 -8.36
C LEU A 18 10.77 -10.92 -7.36
N PHE A 19 9.64 -10.53 -6.76
CA PHE A 19 9.00 -11.35 -5.75
C PHE A 19 7.53 -11.65 -6.02
N TRP A 20 7.28 -12.90 -6.42
CA TRP A 20 5.99 -13.59 -6.31
C TRP A 20 6.02 -14.40 -5.03
N ASP A 21 5.54 -13.83 -3.94
CA ASP A 21 5.02 -14.71 -2.89
C ASP A 21 3.62 -14.26 -2.52
N HIS A 22 2.67 -15.08 -2.96
CA HIS A 22 1.36 -15.11 -2.37
C HIS A 22 1.58 -15.70 -0.99
N LEU A 23 1.70 -14.85 0.03
CA LEU A 23 1.44 -15.30 1.39
C LEU A 23 -0.03 -15.70 1.43
N ARG A 24 -0.19 -16.97 1.10
CA ARG A 24 -1.35 -17.84 1.19
C ARG A 24 -2.17 -17.37 2.37
N SER A 25 -3.44 -17.11 2.09
CA SER A 25 -4.55 -16.88 3.02
C SER A 25 -4.61 -18.03 4.03
N SER A 26 -3.63 -18.07 4.91
CA SER A 26 -3.44 -19.04 5.96
C SER A 26 -3.93 -18.31 7.19
N ALA A 27 -4.91 -18.85 7.89
CA ALA A 27 -5.37 -18.32 9.16
C ALA A 27 -4.14 -18.01 10.04
N VAL A 28 -3.79 -16.73 10.14
CA VAL A 28 -2.61 -16.25 10.87
C VAL A 28 -2.84 -16.40 12.37
N CYS A 29 -4.11 -16.37 12.76
CA CYS A 29 -4.55 -16.51 14.12
C CYS A 29 -4.91 -17.97 14.45
N PRO A 30 -4.44 -18.49 15.60
CA PRO A 30 -4.82 -19.83 16.05
C PRO A 30 -6.32 -19.91 16.34
N ILE A 31 -6.97 -20.98 15.88
CA ILE A 31 -8.37 -21.29 16.17
C ILE A 31 -8.37 -22.23 17.39
N GLY A 32 -8.37 -21.67 18.61
CA GLY A 32 -8.37 -22.44 19.87
C GLY A 32 -7.60 -21.81 21.03
N THR A 33 -7.77 -22.35 22.24
CA THR A 33 -7.24 -21.83 23.52
C THR A 33 -5.75 -22.14 23.74
N GLN A 34 -4.84 -21.47 23.02
CA GLN A 34 -3.43 -21.31 23.43
C GLN A 34 -2.89 -19.97 22.89
N LEU A 35 -3.00 -18.92 23.71
CA LEU A 35 -2.59 -17.55 23.42
C LEU A 35 -1.09 -17.38 23.69
N LYS A 36 -0.22 -17.56 22.70
CA LYS A 36 1.04 -16.82 22.65
C LYS A 36 0.80 -15.53 21.87
N ALA A 37 0.33 -14.51 22.58
CA ALA A 37 -0.22 -13.28 22.01
C ALA A 37 0.81 -12.33 21.35
N ASN A 38 2.11 -12.53 21.56
CA ASN A 38 3.10 -11.49 21.21
C ASN A 38 3.66 -11.54 19.77
N THR A 39 3.31 -12.55 18.97
CA THR A 39 3.79 -12.68 17.58
C THR A 39 2.67 -12.85 16.55
N VAL A 40 1.41 -12.89 17.00
CA VAL A 40 0.26 -13.04 16.11
C VAL A 40 -0.02 -11.71 15.42
N CYS A 41 -0.38 -11.74 14.14
CA CYS A 41 -0.54 -10.54 13.32
C CYS A 41 0.70 -9.63 13.35
N SER A 42 1.89 -10.23 13.41
CA SER A 42 3.18 -9.54 13.51
C SER A 42 3.29 -8.57 14.69
N GLY A 43 2.41 -8.67 15.70
CA GLY A 43 2.31 -7.72 16.80
C GLY A 43 1.65 -6.38 16.45
N HIS A 44 1.06 -6.26 15.25
CA HIS A 44 0.48 -5.03 14.70
C HIS A 44 -1.01 -5.17 14.37
N GLY A 45 -1.71 -6.03 15.11
CA GLY A 45 -3.13 -6.24 14.91
C GLY A 45 -3.72 -7.20 15.92
N ARG A 46 -5.04 -7.40 15.81
CA ARG A 46 -5.82 -8.30 16.65
C ARG A 46 -6.48 -9.39 15.83
N CYS A 47 -6.60 -10.58 16.41
CA CYS A 47 -7.30 -11.67 15.76
C CYS A 47 -8.80 -11.41 15.67
N GLY A 48 -9.30 -11.46 14.44
CA GLY A 48 -10.71 -11.39 14.09
C GLY A 48 -11.39 -12.74 14.07
N LYS A 49 -12.68 -12.72 13.69
CA LYS A 49 -13.44 -13.93 13.39
C LYS A 49 -12.78 -14.65 12.20
N HIS A 50 -12.84 -15.99 12.20
CA HIS A 50 -12.27 -16.87 11.15
C HIS A 50 -10.73 -16.90 11.05
N GLY A 51 -10.02 -16.47 12.09
CA GLY A 51 -8.55 -16.58 12.11
C GLY A 51 -7.83 -15.53 11.24
N ALA A 52 -8.53 -14.47 10.84
CA ALA A 52 -7.97 -13.34 10.08
C ALA A 52 -7.45 -12.24 11.00
N CYS A 53 -6.39 -11.54 10.59
CA CYS A 53 -5.86 -10.40 11.33
C CYS A 53 -6.62 -9.11 11.00
N HIS A 54 -7.05 -8.39 12.04
CA HIS A 54 -7.46 -7.00 11.95
C HIS A 54 -6.26 -6.11 12.29
N CYS A 55 -5.63 -5.56 11.26
CA CYS A 55 -4.45 -4.73 11.41
C CYS A 55 -4.76 -3.37 12.01
N ASP A 56 -3.79 -2.85 12.77
CA ASP A 56 -3.82 -1.49 13.28
C ASP A 56 -3.74 -0.48 12.12
N GLY A 57 -4.11 0.77 12.41
CA GLY A 57 -4.35 1.80 11.41
C GLY A 57 -3.23 1.99 10.39
N ASP A 58 -1.98 1.78 10.79
CA ASP A 58 -0.78 1.98 9.97
C ASP A 58 -0.16 0.67 9.47
N TYR A 59 -0.86 -0.47 9.61
CA TYR A 59 -0.36 -1.77 9.17
C TYR A 59 -1.35 -2.48 8.23
N THR A 60 -0.82 -3.41 7.44
CA THR A 60 -1.54 -4.19 6.43
C THR A 60 -0.79 -5.47 6.05
N GLY A 61 -1.37 -6.28 5.18
CA GLY A 61 -0.92 -7.63 4.86
C GLY A 61 -1.79 -8.68 5.54
N ALA A 62 -1.58 -9.96 5.21
CA ALA A 62 -2.39 -11.04 5.77
C ALA A 62 -2.15 -11.21 7.28
N ALA A 63 -0.94 -10.88 7.73
CA ALA A 63 -0.46 -10.91 9.09
C ALA A 63 -0.06 -9.52 9.62
N CYS A 64 -0.54 -8.43 9.03
CA CYS A 64 -0.17 -7.05 9.41
C CYS A 64 1.34 -6.77 9.37
N GLU A 65 2.03 -7.47 8.48
CA GLU A 65 3.48 -7.46 8.31
C GLU A 65 4.01 -6.21 7.57
N HIS A 66 3.13 -5.46 6.92
CA HIS A 66 3.49 -4.31 6.10
C HIS A 66 2.99 -3.00 6.70
N ASN A 67 3.86 -1.98 6.76
CA ASN A 67 3.47 -0.65 7.21
C ASN A 67 2.88 0.19 6.06
N LYS A 68 1.91 1.04 6.40
CA LYS A 68 1.30 2.05 5.54
C LYS A 68 1.82 3.43 5.95
N MET A 69 2.51 4.07 5.03
CA MET A 69 2.98 5.45 5.18
C MET A 69 1.88 6.45 4.83
N ASP A 70 1.54 7.33 5.76
CA ASP A 70 0.54 8.35 5.51
C ASP A 70 1.14 9.59 4.86
N VAL A 71 0.72 9.85 3.63
CA VAL A 71 1.22 10.94 2.80
C VAL A 71 0.16 12.01 2.71
N THR A 72 0.38 13.14 3.36
CA THR A 72 -0.50 14.31 3.20
C THR A 72 -0.15 15.05 1.92
N VAL A 73 -1.02 15.03 0.92
CA VAL A 73 -0.75 15.62 -0.39
C VAL A 73 -1.05 17.12 -0.38
N LYS A 74 -0.01 17.92 -0.63
CA LYS A 74 -0.14 19.36 -0.94
C LYS A 74 -0.24 19.52 -2.46
N ALA A 75 -0.53 20.73 -2.95
CA ALA A 75 -0.59 21.03 -4.39
C ALA A 75 0.64 20.56 -5.20
N LYS A 76 1.79 20.40 -4.53
CA LYS A 76 2.97 19.69 -5.01
C LYS A 76 3.77 19.16 -3.82
N GLY A 77 4.32 17.95 -3.94
CA GLY A 77 5.16 17.34 -2.90
C GLY A 77 6.08 16.27 -3.49
N ARG A 78 7.24 16.09 -2.88
CA ARG A 78 8.17 14.98 -3.18
C ARG A 78 8.33 14.16 -1.90
N TYR A 79 8.20 12.85 -2.03
CA TYR A 79 8.32 11.91 -0.92
C TYR A 79 9.39 10.90 -1.28
N GLU A 80 10.37 10.75 -0.40
CA GLU A 80 11.46 9.80 -0.56
C GLU A 80 11.15 8.57 0.29
N PHE A 81 11.33 7.40 -0.30
CA PHE A 81 11.11 6.12 0.36
C PHE A 81 12.11 5.09 -0.15
N LYS A 82 12.36 4.06 0.64
CA LYS A 82 13.23 2.94 0.28
C LYS A 82 12.42 1.66 0.38
N VAL A 83 12.41 0.88 -0.70
CA VAL A 83 11.82 -0.46 -0.72
C VAL A 83 12.96 -1.46 -0.73
N VAL A 84 12.98 -2.37 0.25
CA VAL A 84 13.90 -3.50 0.25
C VAL A 84 13.36 -4.55 -0.73
N ALA A 85 14.24 -5.24 -1.44
CA ALA A 85 13.84 -6.35 -2.31
C ALA A 85 12.94 -7.34 -1.55
N GLY A 86 11.86 -7.78 -2.19
CA GLY A 86 10.87 -8.68 -1.60
C GLY A 86 9.87 -8.05 -0.62
N HIS A 87 9.94 -6.73 -0.38
CA HIS A 87 9.01 -6.02 0.50
C HIS A 87 8.08 -5.10 -0.28
N TYR A 88 6.92 -4.82 0.32
CA TYR A 88 5.95 -3.85 -0.15
C TYR A 88 6.04 -2.60 0.71
N GLN A 89 6.01 -1.43 0.07
CA GLN A 89 5.78 -0.16 0.75
C GLN A 89 4.39 0.36 0.36
N TYR A 90 3.50 0.44 1.33
CA TYR A 90 2.17 1.01 1.14
C TYR A 90 2.16 2.48 1.52
N PHE A 91 1.37 3.27 0.81
CA PHE A 91 1.09 4.65 1.13
C PHE A 91 -0.41 4.88 1.16
N ARG A 92 -0.87 5.65 2.14
CA ARG A 92 -2.22 6.22 2.16
C ARG A 92 -2.11 7.71 1.90
N VAL A 93 -2.68 8.14 0.79
CA VAL A 93 -2.75 9.54 0.41
C VAL A 93 -3.93 10.20 1.10
N ARG A 94 -3.65 11.21 1.92
CA ARG A 94 -4.65 12.05 2.58
C ARG A 94 -4.61 13.43 1.96
N VAL A 95 -5.76 13.90 1.46
CA VAL A 95 -5.86 15.25 0.93
C VAL A 95 -6.33 16.21 2.03
N PRO A 96 -5.67 17.36 2.19
CA PRO A 96 -6.04 18.33 3.20
C PRO A 96 -7.39 18.98 2.88
N PRO A 97 -8.17 19.38 3.90
CA PRO A 97 -9.48 20.02 3.70
C PRO A 97 -9.46 21.29 2.84
N ARG A 98 -8.31 21.98 2.75
CA ARG A 98 -8.13 23.22 1.96
C ARG A 98 -7.49 22.97 0.60
N PHE A 99 -7.69 21.79 0.01
CA PHE A 99 -7.15 21.48 -1.30
C PHE A 99 -8.01 22.14 -2.39
N PRO A 100 -7.43 22.99 -3.26
CA PRO A 100 -8.20 23.75 -4.25
C PRO A 100 -8.75 22.91 -5.41
N GLY A 101 -8.47 21.61 -5.44
CA GLY A 101 -8.78 20.72 -6.56
C GLY A 101 -7.52 20.29 -7.32
N GLY A 102 -7.58 19.17 -8.03
CA GLY A 102 -6.44 18.63 -8.78
C GLY A 102 -6.55 17.13 -9.01
N TYR A 103 -5.50 16.56 -9.58
CA TYR A 103 -5.32 15.12 -9.80
C TYR A 103 -4.11 14.62 -8.99
N LEU A 104 -4.13 13.33 -8.63
CA LEU A 104 -2.95 12.69 -8.05
C LEU A 104 -2.05 12.22 -9.19
N GLU A 105 -0.87 12.81 -9.28
CA GLU A 105 0.19 12.34 -10.18
C GLU A 105 1.28 11.65 -9.37
N VAL A 106 1.57 10.40 -9.69
CA VAL A 106 2.64 9.64 -9.03
C VAL A 106 3.80 9.51 -10.00
N GLN A 107 4.86 10.28 -9.75
CA GLN A 107 6.11 10.20 -10.51
C GLN A 107 7.16 9.43 -9.71
N LEU A 108 7.77 8.43 -10.34
CA LEU A 108 8.80 7.60 -9.74
C LEU A 108 10.16 7.90 -10.36
N LYS A 109 11.17 8.10 -9.51
CA LYS A 109 12.58 8.10 -9.92
C LYS A 109 13.33 7.10 -9.03
N SER A 110 13.76 5.99 -9.61
CA SER A 110 14.43 4.91 -8.90
C SER A 110 15.54 4.33 -9.77
N GLY A 111 16.69 4.01 -9.17
CA GLY A 111 17.77 3.28 -9.83
C GLY A 111 17.48 1.78 -9.99
N GLN A 112 16.37 1.29 -9.44
CA GLN A 112 15.90 -0.09 -9.54
C GLN A 112 14.48 -0.16 -10.12
N PRO A 113 14.14 -1.26 -10.80
CA PRO A 113 12.81 -1.51 -11.36
C PRO A 113 11.75 -1.61 -10.25
N LEU A 114 10.95 -0.56 -10.06
CA LEU A 114 9.84 -0.57 -9.09
C LEU A 114 8.50 -0.49 -9.80
N VAL A 115 7.58 -1.36 -9.38
CA VAL A 115 6.19 -1.34 -9.82
C VAL A 115 5.35 -0.61 -8.78
N ILE A 116 4.55 0.30 -9.28
CA ILE A 116 3.57 1.07 -8.54
C ILE A 116 2.20 0.62 -8.96
N LEU A 117 1.34 0.38 -7.98
CA LEU A 117 -0.09 0.21 -8.19
C LEU A 117 -0.84 1.26 -7.36
N VAL A 118 -1.90 1.82 -7.95
CA VAL A 118 -2.74 2.84 -7.31
C VAL A 118 -4.19 2.37 -7.31
N ARG A 119 -4.91 2.64 -6.22
CA ARG A 119 -6.34 2.35 -6.07
C ARG A 119 -7.00 3.39 -5.16
N SER A 120 -8.26 3.69 -5.40
CA SER A 120 -8.96 4.80 -4.74
C SER A 120 -9.69 4.44 -3.45
N ASP A 121 -10.17 3.20 -3.25
CA ASP A 121 -10.98 2.83 -2.07
C ASP A 121 -10.28 1.88 -1.09
N ASP A 122 -9.51 0.93 -1.63
CA ASP A 122 -8.82 -0.10 -0.85
C ASP A 122 -7.34 -0.17 -1.20
N LEU A 123 -6.60 -0.95 -0.42
CA LEU A 123 -5.22 -1.24 -0.70
C LEU A 123 -5.07 -1.93 -2.07
N PRO A 124 -4.22 -1.40 -2.95
CA PRO A 124 -3.97 -2.01 -4.24
C PRO A 124 -3.26 -3.35 -4.06
N THR A 125 -3.62 -4.29 -4.92
CA THR A 125 -2.94 -5.58 -5.03
C THR A 125 -2.59 -5.85 -6.48
N LYS A 126 -1.70 -6.80 -6.76
CA LYS A 126 -1.35 -7.21 -8.12
C LYS A 126 -2.55 -7.62 -8.99
N ARG A 127 -3.68 -7.99 -8.37
CA ARG A 127 -4.93 -8.39 -9.06
C ARG A 127 -5.99 -7.31 -9.09
N ASN A 128 -5.86 -6.28 -8.24
CA ASN A 128 -6.90 -5.30 -8.02
C ASN A 128 -6.27 -3.93 -7.82
N PHE A 129 -6.20 -3.17 -8.90
CA PHE A 129 -5.64 -1.83 -8.98
C PHE A 129 -6.34 -1.05 -10.10
N GLU A 130 -6.29 0.28 -10.04
CA GLU A 130 -6.85 1.17 -11.06
C GLU A 130 -5.77 1.66 -12.03
N TYR A 131 -4.58 1.94 -11.51
CA TYR A 131 -3.44 2.39 -12.31
C TYR A 131 -2.16 1.65 -11.95
N SER A 132 -1.30 1.44 -12.94
CA SER A 132 0.04 0.90 -12.76
C SER A 132 1.04 1.52 -13.73
N ASN A 133 2.29 1.66 -13.29
CA ASN A 133 3.42 2.00 -14.15
C ASN A 133 4.09 0.77 -14.80
N PHE A 134 3.49 -0.42 -14.66
CA PHE A 134 4.09 -1.68 -15.11
C PHE A 134 4.37 -1.68 -16.61
N ASP A 135 3.48 -1.14 -17.43
CA ASP A 135 3.69 -1.05 -18.89
C ASP A 135 4.87 -0.14 -19.24
N ASP A 136 5.01 1.01 -18.56
CA ASP A 136 6.14 1.91 -18.76
C ASP A 136 7.45 1.26 -18.31
N TRP A 137 7.39 0.48 -17.24
CA TRP A 137 8.52 -0.29 -16.75
C TRP A 137 8.95 -1.39 -17.74
N MET A 138 8.01 -2.20 -18.23
CA MET A 138 8.24 -3.25 -19.23
C MET A 138 8.86 -2.70 -20.51
N ASN A 139 8.55 -1.45 -20.86
CA ASN A 139 9.06 -0.77 -22.04
C ASN A 139 10.28 0.13 -21.77
N SER A 140 10.88 0.07 -20.57
CA SER A 140 12.02 0.90 -20.15
C SER A 140 11.81 2.42 -20.26
N ARG A 141 10.57 2.91 -20.24
CA ARG A 141 10.25 4.35 -20.40
C ARG A 141 10.50 5.16 -19.13
N ASN A 142 10.57 4.50 -17.97
CA ASN A 142 10.76 5.10 -16.64
C ASN A 142 12.15 4.85 -16.03
N VAL A 143 13.08 4.25 -16.80
CA VAL A 143 14.47 4.09 -16.36
C VAL A 143 15.26 5.25 -16.96
N SER A 144 15.59 6.24 -16.12
CA SER A 144 16.46 7.35 -16.50
C SER A 144 17.61 7.48 -15.53
#